data_AF-A0A949YDH5-F1
#
_entry.id   AF-A0A949YDH5-F1
#
_cell.length_a   1.000
_cell.length_b   1.000
_cell.length_c   1.000
_cell.angle_alpha   90.00
_cell.angle_beta   90.00
_cell.angle_gamma   90.00
#
_symmetry.space_group_name_H-M   'P 1'
#
loop_
_entity.id
_entity.type
_entity.pdbx_description
1 polymer ?
#
loop_
_entity_poly.entity_id
_entity_poly.type
_entity_poly.pdbx_seq_one_letter_code
_entity_poly.pdbx_strand_id
1 'polypeptide(L)'
;LTEYLGSLVLTARSGLRSPELSRDFLAADAAELDTKSGRQWRSLQDTADDASHLYSAADEWEDRRRAVDFYPEGVLLWLGADTIIRQQTNGQRSIDDFCHAFHGGQSGPPMVKTYTFDEVIQTLNSVAPYDWRKFWLTRLHSTSAHAPVNGIEAAGWKLVYSDKRNLPLDLGAKEKKRCNERFSIGLLFDEDGTIVDVVANSPADVAKLAPGMKIVAVNSRAYSVERLREAIKETARPEAAPIELIVTNSDYYETVRIDYHGGLRYPHLERIEAQPDLLGSILAPHAR
;
A
#
# COMPACT_ATOMS: atom_id res chain seq x y z
N LEU A 1 -5.60 -7.75 11.30
CA LEU A 1 -6.00 -7.02 12.52
C LEU A 1 -4.79 -6.43 13.22
N THR A 2 -3.77 -7.25 13.54
CA THR A 2 -2.55 -6.77 14.20
C THR A 2 -1.89 -5.60 13.50
N GLU A 3 -1.74 -5.65 12.17
CA GLU A 3 -1.15 -4.53 11.40
C GLU A 3 -2.00 -3.26 11.47
N TYR A 4 -3.33 -3.40 11.35
CA TYR A 4 -4.27 -2.29 11.48
C TYR A 4 -4.16 -1.63 12.87
N LEU A 5 -4.19 -2.43 13.93
CA LEU A 5 -4.09 -1.94 15.30
C LEU A 5 -2.70 -1.35 15.57
N GLY A 6 -1.65 -2.09 15.28
CA GLY A 6 -0.27 -1.72 15.63
C GLY A 6 0.25 -0.57 14.79
N SER A 7 0.22 -0.71 13.46
CA SER A 7 0.91 0.19 12.54
C SER A 7 0.12 1.44 12.18
N LEU A 8 -1.21 1.37 12.16
CA LEU A 8 -2.07 2.52 11.86
C LEU A 8 -2.68 3.15 13.11
N VAL A 9 -3.43 2.38 13.91
CA VAL A 9 -4.26 2.95 14.99
C VAL A 9 -3.44 3.33 16.22
N LEU A 10 -2.72 2.38 16.82
CA LEU A 10 -2.05 2.57 18.11
C LEU A 10 -0.81 3.44 18.01
N THR A 11 -0.07 3.39 16.90
CA THR A 11 1.04 4.33 16.63
C THR A 11 0.57 5.78 16.60
N ALA A 12 -0.59 6.05 16.01
CA ALA A 12 -1.19 7.39 16.02
C ALA A 12 -1.74 7.75 17.42
N ARG A 13 -2.56 6.88 18.01
CA ARG A 13 -3.21 7.11 19.32
C ARG A 13 -2.22 7.30 20.47
N SER A 14 -1.03 6.70 20.39
CA SER A 14 0.04 6.85 21.37
C SER A 14 0.96 8.05 21.11
N GLY A 15 0.79 8.75 19.99
CA GLY A 15 1.66 9.85 19.58
C GLY A 15 3.02 9.44 19.03
N LEU A 16 3.27 8.13 18.81
CA LEU A 16 4.48 7.66 18.13
C LEU A 16 4.55 8.12 16.67
N ARG A 17 3.40 8.24 16.01
CA ARG A 17 3.24 8.89 14.71
C ARG A 17 2.24 10.03 14.84
N SER A 18 2.47 11.14 14.14
CA SER A 18 1.43 12.14 13.98
C SER A 18 0.26 11.58 13.15
N PRO A 19 -0.95 12.13 13.26
CA PRO A 19 -2.06 11.77 12.38
C PRO A 19 -1.71 11.91 10.89
N GLU A 20 -0.98 12.96 10.53
CA GLU A 20 -0.51 13.23 9.17
C GLU A 20 0.38 12.09 8.68
N LEU A 21 1.39 11.73 9.46
CA LEU A 21 2.31 10.65 9.09
C LEU A 21 1.59 9.31 8.98
N SER A 22 0.61 9.06 9.84
CA SER A 22 -0.19 7.83 9.79
C SER A 22 -1.04 7.76 8.52
N ARG A 23 -1.57 8.90 8.04
CA ARG A 23 -2.25 8.99 6.74
C ARG A 23 -1.29 8.77 5.57
N ASP A 24 -0.05 9.25 5.65
CA ASP A 24 0.96 9.02 4.61
C ASP A 24 1.29 7.53 4.48
N PHE A 25 1.46 6.80 5.59
CA PHE A 25 1.65 5.34 5.56
C PHE A 25 0.45 4.63 4.94
N LEU A 26 -0.77 5.01 5.33
CA LEU A 26 -1.98 4.45 4.75
C LEU A 26 -2.12 4.75 3.25
N ALA A 27 -1.70 5.94 2.80
CA ALA A 27 -1.66 6.30 1.38
C ALA A 27 -0.67 5.44 0.60
N ALA A 28 0.51 5.19 1.17
CA ALA A 28 1.53 4.36 0.56
C ALA A 28 1.06 2.91 0.38
N ASP A 29 0.48 2.30 1.43
CA ASP A 29 -0.08 0.94 1.38
C ASP A 29 -1.19 0.86 0.32
N ALA A 30 -2.13 1.81 0.33
CA ALA A 30 -3.23 1.86 -0.61
C ALA A 30 -2.76 1.98 -2.06
N ALA A 31 -1.82 2.89 -2.33
CA ALA A 31 -1.29 3.11 -3.67
C ALA A 31 -0.47 1.92 -4.17
N GLU A 32 0.35 1.31 -3.31
CA GLU A 32 1.12 0.12 -3.68
C GLU A 32 0.19 -1.02 -4.10
N LEU A 33 -0.83 -1.30 -3.30
CA LEU A 33 -1.81 -2.32 -3.63
C LEU A 33 -2.60 -1.96 -4.88
N ASP A 34 -3.03 -0.71 -5.06
CA ASP A 34 -3.83 -0.31 -6.23
C ASP A 34 -3.03 -0.37 -7.54
N THR A 35 -1.70 -0.33 -7.45
CA THR A 35 -0.78 -0.44 -8.59
C THR A 35 -0.29 -1.89 -8.82
N LYS A 36 -0.50 -2.80 -7.87
CA LYS A 36 0.07 -4.17 -7.87
C LYS A 36 -0.64 -5.05 -8.91
N SER A 37 0.04 -5.39 -10.00
CA SER A 37 -0.60 -6.15 -11.10
C SER A 37 -1.01 -7.58 -10.71
N GLY A 38 -0.29 -8.20 -9.76
CA GLY A 38 -0.56 -9.55 -9.29
C GLY A 38 -1.95 -9.75 -8.68
N ARG A 39 -2.62 -8.67 -8.25
CA ARG A 39 -4.01 -8.72 -7.76
C ARG A 39 -4.99 -9.28 -8.79
N GLN A 40 -4.70 -9.12 -10.08
CA GLN A 40 -5.60 -9.55 -11.16
C GLN A 40 -5.73 -11.07 -11.29
N TRP A 41 -4.84 -11.84 -10.66
CA TRP A 41 -4.86 -13.30 -10.72
C TRP A 41 -4.71 -13.96 -9.35
N ARG A 42 -3.99 -13.34 -8.40
CA ARG A 42 -3.75 -13.86 -7.07
C ARG A 42 -4.59 -13.13 -6.02
N SER A 43 -5.51 -13.86 -5.38
CA SER A 43 -6.35 -13.32 -4.31
C SER A 43 -5.56 -13.04 -3.03
N LEU A 44 -6.16 -12.30 -2.10
CA LEU A 44 -5.53 -12.04 -0.80
C LEU A 44 -5.42 -13.30 0.07
N GLN A 45 -6.40 -14.21 -0.03
CA GLN A 45 -6.32 -15.49 0.69
C GLN A 45 -5.11 -16.31 0.21
N ASP A 46 -4.86 -16.34 -1.10
CA ASP A 46 -3.73 -17.09 -1.66
C ASP A 46 -2.37 -16.57 -1.14
N THR A 47 -2.21 -15.25 -0.95
CA THR A 47 -0.97 -14.72 -0.36
C THR A 47 -0.78 -15.15 1.10
N ALA A 48 -1.86 -15.32 1.86
CA ALA A 48 -1.79 -15.83 3.23
C ALA A 48 -1.49 -17.33 3.26
N ASP A 49 -2.08 -18.11 2.35
CA ASP A 49 -1.85 -19.56 2.24
C ASP A 49 -0.41 -19.86 1.76
N ASP A 50 0.13 -19.02 0.87
CA ASP A 50 1.50 -19.10 0.31
C ASP A 50 2.55 -18.34 1.16
N ALA A 51 2.21 -17.90 2.37
CA ALA A 51 3.06 -17.02 3.18
C ALA A 51 4.47 -17.59 3.42
N SER A 52 4.58 -18.90 3.67
CA SER A 52 5.86 -19.57 3.94
C SER A 52 6.84 -19.46 2.76
N HIS A 53 6.32 -19.44 1.52
CA HIS A 53 7.11 -19.21 0.33
C HIS A 53 7.41 -17.71 0.15
N LEU A 54 6.38 -16.87 0.30
CA LEU A 54 6.46 -15.44 0.04
C LEU A 54 7.43 -14.70 0.98
N TYR A 55 7.61 -15.16 2.23
CA TYR A 55 8.60 -14.56 3.14
C TYR A 55 10.05 -14.67 2.65
N SER A 56 10.35 -15.63 1.77
CA SER A 56 11.70 -15.88 1.24
C SER A 56 11.80 -15.70 -0.27
N ALA A 57 10.74 -15.20 -0.90
CA ALA A 57 10.71 -15.00 -2.34
C ALA A 57 11.58 -13.78 -2.72
N ALA A 58 12.28 -13.87 -3.86
CA ALA A 58 13.18 -12.83 -4.33
C ALA A 58 12.42 -11.57 -4.76
N ASP A 59 12.98 -10.37 -4.61
CA ASP A 59 12.26 -9.11 -4.90
C ASP A 59 11.86 -8.96 -6.38
N GLU A 60 12.52 -9.66 -7.30
CA GLU A 60 12.20 -9.64 -8.71
C GLU A 60 10.82 -10.22 -8.97
N TRP A 61 10.06 -9.54 -9.84
CA TRP A 61 8.71 -9.91 -10.24
C TRP A 61 7.70 -9.92 -9.08
N GLU A 62 8.02 -9.26 -7.96
CA GLU A 62 7.11 -9.11 -6.83
C GLU A 62 5.79 -8.44 -7.25
N ASP A 63 5.82 -7.45 -8.15
CA ASP A 63 4.61 -6.82 -8.69
C ASP A 63 3.60 -7.85 -9.22
N ARG A 64 4.10 -8.83 -10.01
CA ARG A 64 3.26 -9.88 -10.61
C ARG A 64 2.96 -11.00 -9.63
N ARG A 65 3.93 -11.39 -8.80
CA ARG A 65 3.78 -12.50 -7.85
C ARG A 65 2.91 -12.11 -6.64
N ARG A 66 2.83 -10.83 -6.31
CA ARG A 66 2.48 -10.32 -4.96
C ARG A 66 3.50 -10.76 -3.91
N ALA A 67 3.44 -10.14 -2.73
CA ALA A 67 4.24 -10.47 -1.57
C ALA A 67 3.32 -10.84 -0.40
N VAL A 68 3.77 -10.60 0.83
CA VAL A 68 2.99 -10.73 2.07
C VAL A 68 1.93 -9.64 2.20
N ASP A 69 1.19 -9.38 1.13
CA ASP A 69 0.19 -8.32 0.97
C ASP A 69 -0.96 -8.42 2.00
N PHE A 70 -1.15 -9.59 2.64
CA PHE A 70 -2.11 -9.78 3.72
C PHE A 70 -1.85 -8.90 4.95
N TYR A 71 -0.64 -8.35 5.11
CA TYR A 71 -0.38 -7.27 6.06
C TYR A 71 -1.00 -5.93 5.62
N PRO A 72 -0.51 -5.27 4.55
CA PRO A 72 -1.02 -3.95 4.16
C PRO A 72 -2.48 -3.97 3.70
N GLU A 73 -2.92 -4.98 2.94
CA GLU A 73 -4.33 -5.04 2.53
C GLU A 73 -5.23 -5.39 3.73
N GLY A 74 -4.71 -6.13 4.71
CA GLY A 74 -5.34 -6.34 6.00
C GLY A 74 -5.64 -5.03 6.72
N VAL A 75 -4.75 -4.03 6.65
CA VAL A 75 -5.00 -2.68 7.19
C VAL A 75 -6.24 -2.06 6.54
N LEU A 76 -6.34 -2.10 5.21
CA LEU A 76 -7.48 -1.56 4.46
C LEU A 76 -8.79 -2.28 4.80
N LEU A 77 -8.75 -3.61 4.94
CA LEU A 77 -9.97 -4.37 5.25
C LEU A 77 -10.46 -4.10 6.67
N TRP A 78 -9.56 -4.04 7.64
CA TRP A 78 -9.93 -3.77 9.04
C TRP A 78 -10.34 -2.31 9.26
N LEU A 79 -9.78 -1.34 8.52
CA LEU A 79 -10.32 0.02 8.46
C LEU A 79 -11.75 0.03 7.91
N GLY A 80 -12.00 -0.73 6.83
CA GLY A 80 -13.35 -0.94 6.30
C GLY A 80 -14.30 -1.52 7.35
N ALA A 81 -13.87 -2.50 8.14
CA ALA A 81 -14.69 -3.06 9.22
C ALA A 81 -14.96 -2.05 10.33
N ASP A 82 -13.96 -1.29 10.79
CA ASP A 82 -14.13 -0.27 11.84
C ASP A 82 -15.09 0.84 11.39
N THR A 83 -14.97 1.31 10.13
CA THR A 83 -15.91 2.30 9.57
C THR A 83 -17.35 1.78 9.53
N ILE A 84 -17.56 0.52 9.14
CA ILE A 84 -18.89 -0.12 9.14
C ILE A 84 -19.42 -0.24 10.58
N ILE A 85 -18.62 -0.69 11.54
CA ILE A 85 -19.05 -0.79 12.95
C ILE A 85 -19.54 0.57 13.44
N ARG A 86 -18.75 1.63 13.20
CA ARG A 86 -19.09 2.99 13.61
C ARG A 86 -20.36 3.49 12.93
N GLN A 87 -20.54 3.22 11.64
CA GLN A 87 -21.75 3.60 10.92
C GLN A 87 -23.00 2.86 11.43
N GLN A 88 -22.93 1.53 11.57
CA GLN A 88 -24.08 0.71 12.02
C GLN A 88 -24.49 1.01 13.46
N THR A 89 -23.57 1.54 14.27
CA THR A 89 -23.81 1.83 15.69
C THR A 89 -23.91 3.33 15.98
N ASN A 90 -24.03 4.18 14.96
CA ASN A 90 -24.07 5.63 15.10
C ASN A 90 -22.91 6.18 15.97
N GLY A 91 -21.73 5.60 15.82
CA GLY A 91 -20.50 5.96 16.53
C GLY A 91 -20.38 5.41 17.95
N GLN A 92 -21.34 4.62 18.43
CA GLN A 92 -21.33 4.09 19.80
C GLN A 92 -20.34 2.94 20.01
N ARG A 93 -20.01 2.21 18.95
CA ARG A 93 -19.03 1.11 18.98
C ARG A 93 -17.99 1.27 17.88
N SER A 94 -16.90 0.54 18.02
CA SER A 94 -15.77 0.53 17.12
C SER A 94 -15.08 -0.84 17.09
N ILE A 95 -13.97 -0.92 16.36
CA ILE A 95 -13.08 -2.07 16.42
C ILE A 95 -12.57 -2.38 17.84
N ASP A 96 -12.52 -1.40 18.74
CA ASP A 96 -12.04 -1.59 20.11
C ASP A 96 -13.04 -2.47 20.90
N ASP A 97 -14.35 -2.33 20.65
CA ASP A 97 -15.39 -3.18 21.23
C ASP A 97 -15.28 -4.62 20.73
N PHE A 98 -14.94 -4.81 19.45
CA PHE A 98 -14.60 -6.14 18.92
C PHE A 98 -13.38 -6.72 19.62
N CYS A 99 -12.30 -5.94 19.78
CA CYS A 99 -11.10 -6.41 20.44
C CYS A 99 -11.37 -6.79 21.91
N HIS A 100 -12.15 -5.99 22.64
CA HIS A 100 -12.55 -6.31 24.00
C HIS A 100 -13.41 -7.58 24.08
N ALA A 101 -14.36 -7.76 23.17
CA ALA A 101 -15.23 -8.94 23.16
C ALA A 101 -14.47 -10.21 22.74
N PHE A 102 -13.54 -10.11 21.78
CA PHE A 102 -12.88 -11.24 21.15
C PHE A 102 -11.58 -11.65 21.85
N HIS A 103 -10.73 -10.68 22.21
CA HIS A 103 -9.44 -10.91 22.84
C HIS A 103 -9.44 -10.67 24.35
N GLY A 104 -10.47 -9.98 24.87
CA GLY A 104 -10.62 -9.76 26.30
C GLY A 104 -10.94 -11.04 27.09
N GLY A 105 -10.89 -10.92 28.41
CA GLY A 105 -11.16 -12.03 29.32
C GLY A 105 -10.59 -11.77 30.71
N GLN A 106 -10.73 -12.76 31.60
CA GLN A 106 -10.13 -12.68 32.93
C GLN A 106 -8.60 -12.71 32.84
N SER A 107 -7.94 -11.83 33.59
CA SER A 107 -6.50 -11.89 33.80
C SER A 107 -6.08 -13.20 34.45
N GLY A 108 -4.96 -13.76 34.03
CA GLY A 108 -4.43 -15.01 34.55
C GLY A 108 -3.13 -15.42 33.85
N PRO A 109 -2.59 -16.61 34.17
CA PRO A 109 -1.46 -17.18 33.42
C PRO A 109 -1.75 -17.23 31.91
N PRO A 110 -0.73 -17.11 31.04
CA PRO A 110 -0.92 -17.24 29.60
C PRO A 110 -1.64 -18.54 29.22
N MET A 111 -2.70 -18.42 28.42
CA MET A 111 -3.47 -19.56 27.92
C MET A 111 -3.57 -19.50 26.40
N VAL A 112 -3.37 -20.64 25.74
CA VAL A 112 -3.63 -20.76 24.30
C VAL A 112 -5.15 -20.85 24.10
N LYS A 113 -5.71 -19.85 23.41
CA LYS A 113 -7.10 -19.85 22.98
C LYS A 113 -7.12 -19.80 21.45
N THR A 114 -7.56 -20.89 20.83
CA THR A 114 -7.80 -20.95 19.39
C THR A 114 -9.15 -20.33 19.07
N TYR A 115 -9.35 -19.98 17.81
CA TYR A 115 -10.63 -19.54 17.30
C TYR A 115 -10.81 -19.98 15.84
N THR A 116 -12.06 -19.99 15.42
CA THR A 116 -12.51 -20.27 14.06
C THR A 116 -12.91 -18.97 13.37
N PHE A 117 -12.99 -18.99 12.04
CA PHE A 117 -13.53 -17.86 11.28
C PHE A 117 -14.98 -17.54 11.71
N ASP A 118 -15.78 -18.57 12.01
CA ASP A 118 -17.17 -18.42 12.42
C ASP A 118 -17.30 -17.67 13.76
N GLU A 119 -16.39 -17.92 14.71
CA GLU A 119 -16.34 -17.16 15.97
C GLU A 119 -15.98 -15.69 15.74
N VAL A 120 -15.06 -15.38 14.81
CA VAL A 120 -14.77 -13.98 14.42
C VAL A 120 -16.04 -13.31 13.86
N ILE A 121 -16.76 -13.99 12.96
CA ILE A 121 -18.01 -13.47 12.38
C ILE A 121 -19.09 -13.28 13.45
N GLN A 122 -19.22 -14.22 14.39
CA GLN A 122 -20.18 -14.14 15.49
C GLN A 122 -19.88 -12.97 16.41
N THR A 123 -18.61 -12.77 16.79
CA THR A 123 -18.22 -11.66 17.65
C THR A 123 -18.41 -10.32 16.94
N LEU A 124 -18.05 -10.19 15.67
CA LEU A 124 -18.34 -8.99 14.87
C LEU A 124 -19.85 -8.69 14.84
N ASN A 125 -20.70 -9.70 14.63
CA ASN A 125 -22.16 -9.51 14.65
C ASN A 125 -22.70 -9.07 16.03
N SER A 126 -22.11 -9.54 17.13
CA SER A 126 -22.48 -9.11 18.47
C SER A 126 -22.15 -7.63 18.75
N VAL A 127 -21.13 -7.11 18.07
CA VAL A 127 -20.69 -5.72 18.14
C VAL A 127 -21.52 -4.84 17.21
N ALA A 128 -21.69 -5.22 15.95
CA ALA A 128 -22.53 -4.52 14.99
C ALA A 128 -23.12 -5.52 13.99
N PRO A 129 -24.45 -5.71 13.93
CA PRO A 129 -25.07 -6.59 12.94
C PRO A 129 -24.77 -6.14 11.51
N TYR A 130 -24.15 -7.03 10.72
CA TYR A 130 -23.81 -6.81 9.32
C TYR A 130 -23.50 -8.15 8.66
N ASP A 131 -23.55 -8.23 7.32
CA ASP A 131 -23.15 -9.45 6.61
C ASP A 131 -21.62 -9.58 6.55
N TRP A 132 -21.01 -9.81 7.71
CA TRP A 132 -19.57 -9.91 7.89
C TRP A 132 -18.96 -11.07 7.11
N ARG A 133 -19.69 -12.20 6.98
CA ARG A 133 -19.20 -13.33 6.20
C ARG A 133 -19.02 -12.93 4.74
N LYS A 134 -20.04 -12.31 4.14
CA LYS A 134 -19.94 -11.80 2.77
C LYS A 134 -18.87 -10.71 2.65
N PHE A 135 -18.78 -9.79 3.62
CA PHE A 135 -17.77 -8.74 3.66
C PHE A 135 -16.35 -9.29 3.51
N TRP A 136 -15.99 -10.29 4.33
CA TRP A 136 -14.66 -10.87 4.34
C TRP A 136 -14.42 -11.76 3.12
N LEU A 137 -15.30 -12.72 2.83
CA LEU A 137 -15.09 -13.67 1.74
C LEU A 137 -15.01 -12.96 0.37
N THR A 138 -15.83 -11.93 0.15
CA THR A 138 -15.77 -11.15 -1.10
C THR A 138 -14.39 -10.51 -1.30
N ARG A 139 -13.77 -10.02 -0.23
CA ARG A 139 -12.47 -9.32 -0.29
C ARG A 139 -11.29 -10.29 -0.31
N LEU A 140 -11.35 -11.35 0.49
CA LEU A 140 -10.30 -12.37 0.57
C LEU A 140 -10.13 -13.14 -0.75
N HIS A 141 -11.24 -13.38 -1.48
CA HIS A 141 -11.22 -14.10 -2.75
C HIS A 141 -11.24 -13.18 -3.99
N SER A 142 -11.20 -11.87 -3.81
CA SER A 142 -11.20 -10.92 -4.93
C SER A 142 -9.91 -10.98 -5.73
N THR A 143 -10.03 -10.90 -7.05
CA THR A 143 -8.93 -10.62 -7.98
C THR A 143 -9.13 -9.29 -8.71
N SER A 144 -9.82 -8.34 -8.06
CA SER A 144 -9.96 -6.98 -8.57
C SER A 144 -8.60 -6.33 -8.78
N ALA A 145 -8.41 -5.68 -9.92
CA ALA A 145 -7.21 -4.90 -10.20
C ALA A 145 -6.97 -3.80 -9.14
N HIS A 146 -8.05 -3.24 -8.59
CA HIS A 146 -7.98 -2.15 -7.62
C HIS A 146 -7.94 -2.62 -6.17
N ALA A 147 -7.28 -1.82 -5.33
CA ALA A 147 -7.22 -2.02 -3.88
C ALA A 147 -8.59 -1.72 -3.23
N PRO A 148 -8.93 -2.35 -2.09
CA PRO A 148 -10.17 -2.11 -1.36
C PRO A 148 -10.12 -0.79 -0.56
N VAL A 149 -10.04 0.34 -1.24
CA VAL A 149 -9.93 1.68 -0.64
C VAL A 149 -11.24 2.23 -0.06
N ASN A 150 -12.35 1.49 -0.20
CA ASN A 150 -13.67 1.91 0.28
C ASN A 150 -13.70 2.23 1.79
N GLY A 151 -12.80 1.64 2.59
CA GLY A 151 -12.65 1.98 4.01
C GLY A 151 -12.05 3.37 4.23
N ILE A 152 -11.11 3.79 3.37
CA ILE A 152 -10.52 5.14 3.39
C ILE A 152 -11.60 6.17 3.01
N GLU A 153 -12.35 5.88 1.94
CA GLU A 153 -13.46 6.70 1.47
C GLU A 153 -14.56 6.84 2.52
N ALA A 154 -14.99 5.73 3.13
CA ALA A 154 -15.97 5.73 4.22
C ALA A 154 -15.45 6.44 5.48
N ALA A 155 -14.12 6.55 5.63
CA ALA A 155 -13.51 7.35 6.68
C ALA A 155 -13.40 8.85 6.31
N GLY A 156 -13.90 9.21 5.13
CA GLY A 156 -13.96 10.56 4.58
C GLY A 156 -12.68 11.04 3.91
N TRP A 157 -11.76 10.15 3.54
CA TRP A 157 -10.52 10.50 2.84
C TRP A 157 -10.48 9.83 1.47
N LYS A 158 -9.67 10.35 0.55
CA LYS A 158 -9.42 9.73 -0.75
C LYS A 158 -7.93 9.69 -1.05
N LEU A 159 -7.51 8.63 -1.74
CA LEU A 159 -6.14 8.54 -2.26
C LEU A 159 -5.98 9.53 -3.42
N VAL A 160 -4.93 10.35 -3.37
CA VAL A 160 -4.56 11.28 -4.43
C VAL A 160 -3.06 11.20 -4.71
N TYR A 161 -2.62 11.75 -5.83
CA TYR A 161 -1.21 11.79 -6.21
C TYR A 161 -0.74 13.24 -6.39
N SER A 162 0.47 13.54 -5.94
CA SER A 162 1.14 14.83 -6.18
C SER A 162 2.62 14.63 -6.50
N ASP A 163 3.32 15.71 -6.84
CA ASP A 163 4.77 15.71 -7.09
C ASP A 163 5.61 15.78 -5.80
N LYS A 164 4.96 15.87 -4.63
CA LYS A 164 5.62 15.92 -3.32
C LYS A 164 5.78 14.54 -2.74
N ARG A 165 7.02 14.15 -2.40
CA ARG A 165 7.31 12.89 -1.71
C ARG A 165 6.70 12.89 -0.31
N ASN A 166 6.30 11.71 0.16
CA ASN A 166 5.90 11.47 1.53
C ASN A 166 6.99 10.69 2.29
N LEU A 167 6.97 10.75 3.62
CA LEU A 167 8.00 10.13 4.45
C LEU A 167 8.10 8.59 4.29
N PRO A 168 7.01 7.82 4.15
CA PRO A 168 7.10 6.38 3.91
C PRO A 168 7.97 6.00 2.70
N LEU A 169 7.83 6.70 1.57
CA LEU A 169 8.67 6.45 0.39
C LEU A 169 10.14 6.82 0.63
N ASP A 170 10.42 7.80 1.49
CA ASP A 170 11.79 8.19 1.86
C ASP A 170 12.44 7.22 2.85
N LEU A 171 11.66 6.66 3.78
CA LEU A 171 12.14 5.64 4.72
C LEU A 171 12.48 4.33 4.01
N GLY A 172 11.59 3.85 3.13
CA GLY A 172 11.87 2.68 2.31
C GLY A 172 13.15 2.85 1.47
N ALA A 173 13.40 4.07 0.98
CA ALA A 173 14.63 4.38 0.27
C ALA A 173 15.87 4.32 1.14
N LYS A 174 15.81 4.82 2.38
CA LYS A 174 16.96 4.78 3.30
C LYS A 174 17.27 3.39 3.83
N GLU A 175 16.25 2.59 4.13
CA GLU A 175 16.44 1.26 4.74
C GLU A 175 16.97 0.24 3.73
N LYS A 176 16.42 0.25 2.51
CA LYS A 176 16.78 -0.73 1.47
C LYS A 176 17.73 -0.17 0.40
N LYS A 177 18.09 1.12 0.46
CA LYS A 177 18.80 1.85 -0.63
C LYS A 177 18.06 1.76 -1.96
N ARG A 178 16.73 1.85 -1.91
CA ARG A 178 15.81 1.67 -3.06
C ARG A 178 15.02 2.91 -3.40
N CYS A 179 15.00 3.27 -4.67
CA CYS A 179 14.13 4.30 -5.19
C CYS A 179 12.84 3.68 -5.72
N ASN A 180 11.71 4.21 -5.24
CA ASN A 180 10.38 3.80 -5.68
C ASN A 180 9.76 4.88 -6.56
N GLU A 181 9.68 4.59 -7.85
CA GLU A 181 9.00 5.42 -8.87
C GLU A 181 7.89 4.60 -9.57
N ARG A 182 7.33 3.60 -8.86
CA ARG A 182 6.28 2.71 -9.37
C ARG A 182 5.00 3.45 -9.76
N PHE A 183 4.67 4.51 -9.03
CA PHE A 183 3.46 5.32 -9.29
C PHE A 183 3.64 6.33 -10.43
N SER A 184 4.89 6.57 -10.85
CA SER A 184 5.24 7.43 -11.97
C SER A 184 5.44 6.57 -13.23
N ILE A 185 6.67 6.11 -13.46
CA ILE A 185 7.05 5.34 -14.66
C ILE A 185 7.00 3.83 -14.47
N GLY A 186 6.72 3.34 -13.25
CA GLY A 186 6.55 1.90 -12.99
C GLY A 186 7.81 1.16 -12.53
N LEU A 187 8.80 1.85 -11.97
CA LEU A 187 10.08 1.23 -11.56
C LEU A 187 10.28 1.20 -10.05
N LEU A 188 10.81 0.08 -9.57
CA LEU A 188 11.59 0.00 -8.33
C LEU A 188 13.05 -0.32 -8.70
N PHE A 189 14.00 0.44 -8.14
CA PHE A 189 15.42 0.29 -8.46
C PHE A 189 16.29 0.64 -7.27
N ASP A 190 17.51 0.12 -7.20
CA ASP A 190 18.49 0.51 -6.19
C ASP A 190 19.13 1.87 -6.52
N GLU A 191 19.74 2.52 -5.53
CA GLU A 191 20.40 3.84 -5.69
C GLU A 191 21.43 3.87 -6.84
N ASP A 192 22.06 2.73 -7.14
CA ASP A 192 23.04 2.59 -8.21
C ASP A 192 22.45 2.43 -9.63
N GLY A 193 21.11 2.38 -9.73
CA GLY A 193 20.37 2.27 -10.99
C GLY A 193 19.97 0.84 -11.37
N THR A 194 20.26 -0.16 -10.55
CA THR A 194 19.83 -1.55 -10.79
C THR A 194 18.32 -1.68 -10.62
N ILE A 195 17.61 -2.10 -11.65
CA ILE A 195 16.17 -2.32 -11.63
C ILE A 195 15.88 -3.58 -10.82
N VAL A 196 15.10 -3.41 -9.75
CA VAL A 196 14.69 -4.48 -8.85
C VAL A 196 13.39 -5.09 -9.34
N ASP A 197 12.42 -4.24 -9.74
CA ASP A 197 11.11 -4.70 -10.15
C ASP A 197 10.42 -3.68 -11.07
N VAL A 198 9.49 -4.16 -11.88
CA VAL A 198 8.78 -3.36 -12.89
C VAL A 198 7.28 -3.64 -12.80
N VAL A 199 6.49 -2.58 -12.67
CA VAL A 199 5.02 -2.70 -12.64
C VAL A 199 4.53 -3.14 -14.02
N ALA A 200 3.74 -4.22 -14.08
CA ALA A 200 3.24 -4.72 -15.35
C ALA A 200 2.35 -3.69 -16.07
N ASN A 201 2.50 -3.58 -17.39
CA ASN A 201 1.83 -2.61 -18.27
C ASN A 201 2.13 -1.13 -17.96
N SER A 202 3.11 -0.84 -17.10
CA SER A 202 3.58 0.52 -16.85
C SER A 202 4.41 1.06 -18.04
N PRO A 203 4.69 2.39 -18.09
CA PRO A 203 5.57 2.96 -19.10
C PRO A 203 6.94 2.26 -19.20
N ALA A 204 7.52 1.85 -18.07
CA ALA A 204 8.77 1.10 -18.04
C ALA A 204 8.64 -0.33 -18.62
N ASP A 205 7.56 -1.06 -18.33
CA ASP A 205 7.31 -2.40 -18.88
C ASP A 205 7.07 -2.34 -20.40
N VAL A 206 6.32 -1.32 -20.86
CA VAL A 206 6.12 -1.06 -22.29
C VAL A 206 7.47 -0.79 -22.99
N ALA A 207 8.36 -0.05 -22.34
CA ALA A 207 9.73 0.20 -22.79
C ALA A 207 10.69 -1.00 -22.63
N LYS A 208 10.18 -2.17 -22.23
CA LYS A 208 10.92 -3.44 -22.09
C LYS A 208 12.00 -3.44 -21.01
N LEU A 209 11.88 -2.55 -20.03
CA LEU A 209 12.69 -2.64 -18.82
C LEU A 209 12.27 -3.86 -18.00
N ALA A 210 13.24 -4.49 -17.36
CA ALA A 210 13.03 -5.70 -16.58
C ALA A 210 13.97 -5.75 -15.36
N PRO A 211 13.63 -6.54 -14.32
CA PRO A 211 14.52 -6.81 -13.20
C PRO A 211 15.92 -7.26 -13.65
N GLY A 212 16.95 -6.77 -12.96
CA GLY A 212 18.36 -7.06 -13.22
C GLY A 212 19.03 -6.15 -14.26
N MET A 213 18.27 -5.41 -15.07
CA MET A 213 18.83 -4.35 -15.92
C MET A 213 19.36 -3.20 -15.07
N LYS A 214 20.38 -2.47 -15.54
CA LYS A 214 20.94 -1.32 -14.81
C LYS A 214 20.92 -0.05 -15.64
N ILE A 215 20.35 1.01 -15.08
CA ILE A 215 20.31 2.35 -15.71
C ILE A 215 21.69 2.99 -15.56
N VAL A 216 22.34 3.30 -16.68
CA VAL A 216 23.68 3.90 -16.71
C VAL A 216 23.68 5.34 -17.22
N ALA A 217 22.66 5.74 -17.98
CA ALA A 217 22.47 7.13 -18.40
C ALA A 217 20.99 7.51 -18.51
N VAL A 218 20.71 8.80 -18.31
CA VAL A 218 19.41 9.45 -18.46
C VAL A 218 19.62 10.69 -19.34
N ASN A 219 18.90 10.78 -20.46
CA ASN A 219 18.96 11.87 -21.44
C ASN A 219 20.42 12.22 -21.82
N SER A 220 21.15 11.20 -22.30
CA SER A 220 22.57 11.27 -22.72
C SER A 220 23.57 11.70 -21.64
N ARG A 221 23.19 11.72 -20.37
CA ARG A 221 24.08 12.05 -19.24
C ARG A 221 24.12 10.89 -18.25
N ALA A 222 25.25 10.70 -17.56
CA ALA A 222 25.43 9.61 -16.58
C ALA A 222 24.25 9.48 -15.58
N TYR A 223 23.90 8.28 -15.15
CA TYR A 223 22.78 8.11 -14.24
C TYR A 223 23.05 8.74 -12.85
N SER A 224 22.01 9.35 -12.28
CA SER A 224 21.85 9.56 -10.84
C SER A 224 20.35 9.52 -10.52
N VAL A 225 20.00 9.22 -9.27
CA VAL A 225 18.60 9.20 -8.81
C VAL A 225 17.91 10.53 -9.09
N GLU A 226 18.58 11.65 -8.77
CA GLU A 226 18.07 13.00 -8.96
C GLU A 226 17.85 13.30 -10.43
N ARG A 227 18.75 12.82 -11.31
CA ARG A 227 18.63 13.03 -12.75
C ARG A 227 17.45 12.28 -13.33
N LEU A 228 17.24 11.04 -12.91
CA LEU A 228 16.06 10.28 -13.33
C LEU A 228 14.78 10.95 -12.83
N ARG A 229 14.73 11.38 -11.56
CA ARG A 229 13.56 12.09 -11.00
C ARG A 229 13.29 13.42 -11.71
N GLU A 230 14.32 14.19 -12.03
CA GLU A 230 14.15 15.42 -12.80
C GLU A 230 13.62 15.12 -14.20
N ALA A 231 14.15 14.09 -14.88
CA ALA A 231 13.62 13.66 -16.18
C ALA A 231 12.14 13.25 -16.08
N ILE A 232 11.75 12.51 -15.04
CA ILE A 232 10.34 12.16 -14.77
C ILE A 232 9.50 13.41 -14.52
N LYS A 233 9.97 14.36 -13.71
CA LYS A 233 9.25 15.60 -13.41
C LYS A 233 8.99 16.42 -14.67
N GLU A 234 10.00 16.56 -15.53
CA GLU A 234 9.91 17.34 -16.78
C GLU A 234 8.85 16.79 -17.75
N THR A 235 8.49 15.50 -17.64
CA THR A 235 7.44 14.89 -18.46
C THR A 235 6.05 15.50 -18.30
N ALA A 236 5.77 16.19 -17.19
CA ALA A 236 4.48 16.86 -16.97
C ALA A 236 4.26 18.06 -17.90
N ARG A 237 5.27 18.49 -18.67
CA ARG A 237 5.15 19.60 -19.61
C ARG A 237 4.46 19.14 -20.91
N PRO A 238 3.60 19.97 -21.53
CA PRO A 238 2.83 19.60 -22.72
C PRO A 238 3.64 19.03 -23.90
N GLU A 239 4.89 19.46 -24.06
CA GLU A 239 5.78 19.08 -25.19
C GLU A 239 7.04 18.36 -24.69
N ALA A 240 6.95 17.67 -23.55
CA ALA A 240 8.09 16.95 -23.01
C ALA A 240 8.48 15.79 -23.93
N ALA A 241 9.77 15.70 -24.28
CA ALA A 241 10.30 14.55 -24.99
C ALA A 241 10.27 13.30 -24.09
N PRO A 242 10.15 12.08 -24.69
CA PRO A 242 10.30 10.84 -23.95
C PRO A 242 11.62 10.78 -23.17
N ILE A 243 11.60 10.13 -22.00
CA ILE A 243 12.82 9.92 -21.21
C ILE A 243 13.67 8.90 -21.95
N GLU A 244 14.88 9.28 -22.35
CA GLU A 244 15.84 8.36 -22.95
C GLU A 244 16.75 7.77 -21.86
N LEU A 245 16.75 6.45 -21.73
CA LEU A 245 17.65 5.73 -20.84
C LEU A 245 18.64 4.92 -21.66
N ILE A 246 19.89 4.89 -21.21
CA ILE A 246 20.82 3.82 -21.59
C ILE A 246 20.85 2.85 -20.42
N VAL A 247 20.56 1.59 -20.70
CA VAL A 247 20.59 0.51 -19.73
C VAL A 247 21.60 -0.56 -20.13
N THR A 248 22.16 -1.26 -19.16
CA THR A 248 22.88 -2.51 -19.40
C THR A 248 22.02 -3.69 -19.03
N ASN A 249 21.99 -4.69 -19.91
CA ASN A 249 21.40 -6.00 -19.66
C ASN A 249 22.50 -7.05 -19.84
N SER A 250 23.03 -7.58 -18.74
CA SER A 250 24.30 -8.31 -18.76
C SER A 250 25.40 -7.46 -19.44
N ASP A 251 26.01 -7.92 -20.53
CA ASP A 251 27.09 -7.21 -21.24
C ASP A 251 26.61 -6.31 -22.38
N TYR A 252 25.29 -6.20 -22.61
CA TYR A 252 24.73 -5.41 -23.70
C TYR A 252 24.23 -4.06 -23.22
N TYR A 253 24.54 -3.01 -23.98
CA TYR A 253 23.97 -1.68 -23.80
C TYR A 253 22.77 -1.51 -24.73
N GLU A 254 21.67 -1.03 -24.18
CA GLU A 254 20.45 -0.74 -24.93
C GLU A 254 20.01 0.69 -24.65
N THR A 255 19.50 1.37 -25.68
CA THR A 255 18.83 2.66 -25.53
C THR A 255 17.34 2.44 -25.57
N VAL A 256 16.65 2.79 -24.50
CA VAL A 256 15.19 2.70 -24.40
C VAL A 256 14.59 4.09 -24.22
N ARG A 257 13.34 4.24 -24.67
CA ARG A 257 12.58 5.48 -24.50
C ARG A 257 11.30 5.20 -23.75
N ILE A 258 11.09 5.93 -22.67
CA ILE A 258 9.86 5.87 -21.88
C ILE A 258 8.99 7.05 -22.30
N ASP A 259 7.92 6.74 -23.02
CA ASP A 259 6.88 7.70 -23.38
C ASP A 259 5.90 7.84 -22.21
N TYR A 260 6.07 8.92 -21.44
CA TYR A 260 5.33 9.19 -20.22
C TYR A 260 5.14 10.71 -20.10
N HIS A 261 3.96 11.14 -19.65
CA HIS A 261 3.58 12.56 -19.56
C HIS A 261 2.94 12.93 -18.21
N GLY A 262 3.13 12.10 -17.18
CA GLY A 262 2.42 12.26 -15.89
C GLY A 262 3.20 13.00 -14.80
N GLY A 263 4.48 13.30 -15.00
CA GLY A 263 5.32 13.89 -13.95
C GLY A 263 5.62 12.94 -12.79
N LEU A 264 6.20 13.48 -11.72
CA LEU A 264 6.35 12.72 -10.47
C LEU A 264 4.98 12.50 -9.82
N ARG A 265 4.71 11.26 -9.40
CA ARG A 265 3.48 10.88 -8.71
C ARG A 265 3.80 10.18 -7.40
N TYR A 266 3.33 10.76 -6.31
CA TYR A 266 3.50 10.24 -4.96
C TYR A 266 2.16 10.27 -4.22
N PRO A 267 1.82 9.20 -3.49
CA PRO A 267 0.49 9.04 -2.90
C PRO A 267 0.33 9.87 -1.63
N HIS A 268 -0.86 10.45 -1.46
CA HIS A 268 -1.30 11.17 -0.27
C HIS A 268 -2.77 10.87 0.01
N LEU A 269 -3.23 11.12 1.23
CA LEU A 269 -4.66 11.19 1.50
C LEU A 269 -5.13 12.64 1.53
N GLU A 270 -6.20 12.93 0.79
CA GLU A 270 -6.90 14.21 0.81
C GLU A 270 -8.26 14.05 1.47
N ARG A 271 -8.67 15.07 2.23
CA ARG A 271 -9.96 15.13 2.90
C ARG A 271 -11.10 15.19 1.88
N ILE A 272 -12.17 14.44 2.13
CA ILE A 272 -13.46 14.61 1.44
C ILE A 272 -14.30 15.53 2.32
N GLU A 273 -14.30 16.83 2.01
CA GLU A 273 -14.96 17.89 2.81
C GLU A 273 -16.45 17.62 3.09
N ALA A 274 -17.14 16.94 2.17
CA ALA A 274 -18.56 16.61 2.31
C ALA A 274 -18.85 15.47 3.30
N GLN A 275 -17.82 14.82 3.88
CA GLN A 275 -17.98 13.70 4.82
C GLN A 275 -17.40 14.05 6.20
N PRO A 276 -17.80 13.35 7.29
CA PRO A 276 -17.17 13.47 8.61
C PRO A 276 -15.74 12.90 8.65
N ASP A 277 -14.83 13.52 9.41
CA ASP A 277 -13.46 13.00 9.60
C ASP A 277 -13.40 11.83 10.59
N LEU A 278 -13.87 10.68 10.10
CA LEU A 278 -13.87 9.45 10.86
C LEU A 278 -12.46 8.89 11.00
N LEU A 279 -11.58 9.04 10.01
CA LEU A 279 -10.19 8.59 10.13
C LEU A 279 -9.47 9.36 11.24
N GLY A 280 -9.61 10.68 11.30
CA GLY A 280 -9.08 11.49 12.39
C GLY A 280 -9.61 11.02 13.75
N SER A 281 -10.90 10.68 13.82
CA SER A 281 -11.51 10.12 15.05
C SER A 281 -10.98 8.73 15.41
N ILE A 282 -10.68 7.88 14.42
CA ILE A 282 -10.09 6.55 14.62
C ILE A 282 -8.66 6.67 15.16
N LEU A 283 -7.89 7.61 14.64
CA LEU A 283 -6.49 7.85 15.00
C LEU A 283 -6.32 8.66 16.29
N ALA A 284 -7.38 9.32 16.77
CA ALA A 284 -7.34 10.14 17.96
C ALA A 284 -7.11 9.32 19.25
N PRO A 285 -6.25 9.77 20.17
CA PRO A 285 -6.06 9.14 21.48
C PRO A 285 -7.39 8.97 22.25
N HIS A 286 -7.52 7.88 23.00
CA HIS A 286 -8.66 7.70 23.91
C HIS A 286 -8.51 8.49 25.21
N ALA A 287 -7.27 8.62 25.69
CA ALA A 287 -6.96 9.45 26.86
C ALA A 287 -6.77 10.89 26.40
N ARG A 288 -7.46 11.82 27.08
CA ARG A 288 -7.15 13.26 27.01
C ARG A 288 -6.08 13.61 28.04
#